data_AF-A0A0D0L6S6-F1
#
_entry.id   AF-A0A0D0L6S6-F1
#
_cell.length_a   1.000
_cell.length_b   1.000
_cell.length_c   1.000
_cell.angle_alpha   90.00
_cell.angle_beta   90.00
_cell.angle_gamma   90.00
#
_symmetry.space_group_name_H-M   'P 1'
#
loop_
_entity.id
_entity.type
_entity.pdbx_description
1 polymer ?
#
loop_
_entity_poly.entity_id
_entity_poly.type
_entity_poly.pdbx_seq_one_letter_code
_entity_poly.pdbx_strand_id
1 'polypeptide(L)'
;MAEFRKLYQKDLLDHSPVAHTDQVEFRAWSKRFAHWLFGTDHISIRYGIAYDGVDIRKLSPGTRGIVLLLLYLALDDSDDRPLVIDQPQENLDPKSVFDELFRLFVEAKAHRQVIMVTHNANLVINTDADQIIIAESGPHPHGALPPITYTSGGLESAPIREAVCNILEGGEDAFQERARRLRVRLER
;
A
#
# COMPACT_ATOMS: atom_id res chain seq x y z
N MET A 1 -8.03 -0.61 -39.19
CA MET A 1 -6.91 -1.30 -39.87
C MET A 1 -6.72 -0.92 -41.34
N ALA A 2 -7.79 -0.68 -42.11
CA ALA A 2 -7.68 -0.21 -43.51
C ALA A 2 -6.93 1.12 -43.65
N GLU A 3 -7.25 2.13 -42.83
CA GLU A 3 -6.57 3.43 -42.82
C GLU A 3 -5.09 3.34 -42.42
N PHE A 4 -4.77 2.55 -41.38
CA PHE A 4 -3.37 2.30 -40.97
C PHE A 4 -2.54 1.72 -42.12
N ARG A 5 -3.07 0.72 -42.83
CA ARG A 5 -2.40 0.16 -44.00
C ARG A 5 -2.23 1.18 -45.11
N LYS A 6 -3.28 1.95 -45.42
CA LYS A 6 -3.20 2.98 -46.46
C LYS A 6 -2.09 3.99 -46.17
N LEU A 7 -1.89 4.36 -44.91
CA LEU A 7 -0.87 5.31 -44.49
C LEU A 7 0.55 4.73 -44.49
N TYR A 8 0.74 3.50 -44.00
CA TYR A 8 2.07 2.96 -43.69
C TYR A 8 2.50 1.77 -44.57
N GLN A 9 1.68 1.28 -45.51
CA GLN A 9 1.99 0.07 -46.27
C GLN A 9 3.28 0.17 -47.07
N LYS A 10 3.60 1.35 -47.62
CA LYS A 10 4.86 1.55 -48.36
C LYS A 10 6.06 1.40 -47.42
N ASP A 11 6.09 2.16 -46.33
CA ASP A 11 7.18 2.14 -45.36
C ASP A 11 7.38 0.74 -44.74
N LEU A 12 6.29 0.02 -44.48
CA LEU A 12 6.34 -1.35 -43.94
C LEU A 12 6.96 -2.34 -44.93
N LEU A 13 6.69 -2.18 -46.24
CA LEU A 13 7.28 -3.03 -47.28
C LEU A 13 8.75 -2.65 -47.56
N ASP A 14 9.11 -1.37 -47.45
CA ASP A 14 10.47 -0.88 -47.61
C ASP A 14 11.41 -1.38 -46.50
N HIS A 15 10.87 -1.74 -45.32
CA HIS A 15 11.61 -2.39 -44.22
C HIS A 15 11.73 -3.92 -44.37
N SER A 16 11.34 -4.47 -45.52
CA SER A 16 11.56 -5.88 -45.82
C SER A 16 13.05 -6.23 -45.70
N PRO A 17 13.43 -7.24 -44.90
CA PRO A 17 14.80 -7.75 -44.87
C PRO A 17 15.17 -8.53 -46.14
N VAL A 18 14.20 -8.76 -47.03
CA VAL A 18 14.35 -9.46 -48.31
C VAL A 18 14.30 -8.47 -49.46
N ALA A 19 15.23 -8.58 -50.39
CA ALA A 19 15.28 -7.75 -51.60
C ALA A 19 14.04 -7.98 -52.48
N HIS A 20 13.45 -6.90 -52.99
CA HIS A 20 12.28 -6.97 -53.88
C HIS A 20 12.54 -7.70 -55.20
N THR A 21 13.81 -7.86 -55.57
CA THR A 21 14.23 -8.61 -56.77
C THR A 21 14.08 -10.13 -56.60
N ASP A 22 14.10 -10.64 -55.37
CA ASP A 22 13.82 -12.05 -55.07
C ASP A 22 12.33 -12.26 -54.80
N GLN A 23 11.57 -12.48 -55.88
CA GLN A 23 10.11 -12.58 -55.80
C GLN A 23 9.63 -13.76 -54.95
N VAL A 24 10.40 -14.84 -54.85
CA VAL A 24 9.99 -16.05 -54.12
C VAL A 24 10.10 -15.80 -52.62
N GLU A 25 11.27 -15.37 -52.16
CA GLU A 25 11.49 -15.06 -50.75
C GLU A 25 10.66 -13.85 -50.29
N PHE A 26 10.52 -12.84 -51.15
CA PHE A 26 9.72 -11.66 -50.83
C PHE A 26 8.24 -12.00 -50.63
N ARG A 27 7.68 -12.91 -51.45
CA ARG A 27 6.30 -13.40 -51.30
C ARG A 27 6.12 -14.23 -50.03
N ALA A 28 7.11 -15.06 -49.69
CA ALA A 28 7.09 -15.84 -48.45
C ALA A 28 7.14 -14.94 -47.21
N TRP A 29 8.03 -13.94 -47.21
CA TRP A 29 8.11 -12.92 -46.16
C TRP A 29 6.81 -12.12 -46.06
N SER A 30 6.27 -11.63 -47.19
CA SER A 30 5.03 -10.84 -47.22
C SER A 30 3.85 -11.60 -46.60
N LYS A 31 3.77 -12.91 -46.83
CA LYS A 31 2.76 -13.78 -46.22
C LYS A 31 2.93 -13.90 -44.70
N ARG A 32 4.16 -14.07 -44.21
CA ARG A 32 4.47 -14.10 -42.77
C ARG A 32 4.19 -12.77 -42.10
N PHE A 33 4.58 -11.68 -42.75
CA PHE A 33 4.33 -10.32 -42.28
C PHE A 33 2.83 -10.02 -42.20
N ALA A 34 2.06 -10.38 -43.24
CA ALA A 34 0.60 -10.25 -43.20
C ALA A 34 -0.01 -11.08 -42.07
N HIS A 35 0.45 -12.31 -41.87
CA HIS A 35 -0.01 -13.15 -40.75
C HIS A 35 0.30 -12.50 -39.39
N TRP A 36 1.50 -11.95 -39.21
CA TRP A 36 1.86 -11.22 -38.00
C TRP A 36 1.00 -9.97 -37.82
N LEU A 37 0.86 -9.13 -38.84
CA LEU A 37 0.15 -7.84 -38.79
C LEU A 37 -1.35 -8.00 -38.49
N PHE A 38 -1.97 -9.05 -38.99
CA PHE A 38 -3.38 -9.35 -38.75
C PHE A 38 -3.62 -10.37 -37.62
N GLY A 39 -2.55 -10.95 -37.08
CA GLY A 39 -2.61 -11.82 -35.91
C GLY A 39 -2.82 -11.01 -34.63
N THR A 40 -3.20 -11.69 -33.56
CA THR A 40 -3.37 -11.08 -32.23
C THR A 40 -2.20 -11.35 -31.30
N ASP A 41 -1.24 -12.19 -31.71
CA ASP A 41 -0.13 -12.64 -30.86
C ASP A 41 0.79 -11.50 -30.42
N HIS A 42 0.82 -10.40 -31.18
CA HIS A 42 1.58 -9.20 -30.86
C HIS A 42 0.76 -8.16 -30.07
N ILE A 43 -0.52 -8.43 -29.81
CA ILE A 43 -1.40 -7.60 -28.99
C ILE A 43 -1.33 -8.12 -27.55
N SER A 44 -0.86 -7.27 -26.63
CA SER A 44 -0.90 -7.57 -25.20
C SER A 44 -1.74 -6.55 -24.48
N ILE A 45 -2.66 -7.02 -23.63
CA ILE A 45 -3.38 -6.18 -22.68
C ILE A 45 -2.51 -6.08 -21.44
N ARG A 46 -2.25 -4.85 -21.00
CA ARG A 46 -1.56 -4.59 -19.73
C ARG A 46 -2.51 -3.80 -18.83
N TYR A 47 -2.84 -4.39 -17.70
CA TYR A 47 -3.54 -3.67 -16.64
C TYR A 47 -2.51 -2.84 -15.86
N GLY A 48 -2.86 -1.60 -15.59
CA GLY A 48 -2.06 -0.68 -14.79
C GLY A 48 -2.93 -0.08 -13.70
N ILE A 49 -2.36 0.09 -12.52
CA ILE A 49 -2.98 0.84 -11.43
C ILE A 49 -2.32 2.21 -11.41
N ALA A 50 -3.14 3.25 -11.40
CA ALA A 50 -2.70 4.62 -11.19
C ALA A 50 -3.31 5.14 -9.88
N TYR A 51 -2.49 5.77 -9.05
CA TYR A 51 -2.92 6.47 -7.85
C TYR A 51 -2.61 7.95 -8.02
N ASP A 52 -3.64 8.80 -7.90
CA ASP A 52 -3.55 10.24 -8.13
C ASP A 52 -2.85 10.62 -9.45
N GLY A 53 -3.22 9.92 -10.53
CA GLY A 53 -2.63 10.13 -11.87
C GLY A 53 -1.20 9.59 -12.06
N VAL A 54 -0.59 9.02 -11.03
CA VAL A 54 0.76 8.43 -11.08
C VAL A 54 0.68 6.91 -11.16
N ASP A 55 1.41 6.33 -12.11
CA ASP A 55 1.56 4.87 -12.24
C ASP A 55 2.15 4.28 -10.95
N ILE A 56 1.54 3.21 -10.41
CA ILE A 56 1.95 2.55 -9.16
C ILE A 56 3.42 2.15 -9.15
N ARG A 57 4.01 1.85 -10.31
CA ARG A 57 5.43 1.46 -10.46
C ARG A 57 6.38 2.63 -10.24
N LYS A 58 5.89 3.86 -10.37
CA LYS A 58 6.64 5.11 -10.14
C LYS A 58 6.48 5.64 -8.72
N LEU A 59 5.62 5.03 -7.90
CA LEU A 59 5.44 5.42 -6.51
C LEU A 59 6.60 4.92 -5.64
N SER A 60 6.85 5.66 -4.54
CA SER A 60 7.76 5.22 -3.49
C SER A 60 7.34 3.84 -2.95
N PRO A 61 8.26 3.04 -2.40
CA PRO A 61 7.92 1.74 -1.81
C PRO A 61 6.79 1.84 -0.77
N GLY A 62 6.83 2.85 0.10
CA GLY A 62 5.80 3.10 1.11
C GLY A 62 4.43 3.41 0.51
N THR A 63 4.38 4.41 -0.38
CA THR A 63 3.12 4.79 -1.05
C THR A 63 2.52 3.64 -1.85
N ARG A 64 3.36 2.85 -2.53
CA ARG A 64 2.91 1.67 -3.27
C ARG A 64 2.36 0.58 -2.37
N GLY A 65 2.97 0.34 -1.21
CA GLY A 65 2.44 -0.59 -0.21
C GLY A 65 1.02 -0.21 0.20
N ILE A 66 0.76 1.07 0.40
CA ILE A 66 -0.58 1.57 0.74
C ILE A 66 -1.56 1.32 -0.38
N VAL A 67 -1.24 1.74 -1.61
CA VAL A 67 -2.16 1.59 -2.74
C VAL A 67 -2.57 0.13 -2.92
N LEU A 68 -1.64 -0.80 -2.69
CA LEU A 68 -1.93 -2.23 -2.70
C LEU A 68 -2.83 -2.64 -1.53
N LEU A 69 -2.61 -2.12 -0.32
CA LEU A 69 -3.47 -2.37 0.84
C LEU A 69 -4.88 -1.80 0.65
N LEU A 70 -5.01 -0.56 0.17
CA LEU A 70 -6.30 0.06 -0.16
C LEU A 70 -7.05 -0.78 -1.20
N LEU A 71 -6.35 -1.19 -2.27
CA LEU A 71 -6.92 -2.03 -3.30
C LEU A 71 -7.36 -3.39 -2.76
N TYR A 72 -6.54 -4.01 -1.90
CA TYR A 72 -6.88 -5.27 -1.25
C TYR A 72 -8.14 -5.11 -0.40
N LEU A 73 -8.19 -4.12 0.49
CA LEU A 73 -9.34 -3.87 1.34
C LEU A 73 -10.62 -3.54 0.55
N ALA A 74 -10.50 -2.77 -0.54
CA ALA A 74 -11.65 -2.33 -1.35
C ALA A 74 -12.17 -3.39 -2.33
N LEU A 75 -11.38 -4.42 -2.68
CA LEU A 75 -11.82 -5.48 -3.58
C LEU A 75 -12.41 -6.69 -2.85
N ASP A 76 -12.19 -6.80 -1.54
CA ASP A 76 -12.39 -8.03 -0.78
C ASP A 76 -13.61 -7.95 0.16
N ASP A 77 -14.68 -7.25 -0.26
CA ASP A 77 -15.93 -7.04 0.50
C ASP A 77 -16.63 -8.34 0.95
N SER A 78 -16.32 -9.47 0.31
CA SER A 78 -16.88 -10.79 0.64
C SER A 78 -15.94 -11.70 1.44
N ASP A 79 -14.70 -11.28 1.69
CA ASP A 79 -13.73 -12.07 2.45
C ASP A 79 -13.88 -11.79 3.95
N ASP A 80 -14.33 -12.80 4.69
CA ASP A 80 -14.55 -12.75 6.14
C ASP A 80 -13.33 -13.19 6.95
N ARG A 81 -12.22 -13.57 6.31
CA ARG A 81 -11.03 -14.08 6.98
C ARG A 81 -10.37 -13.01 7.84
N PRO A 82 -9.82 -13.36 9.03
CA PRO A 82 -9.10 -12.41 9.86
C PRO A 82 -7.95 -11.72 9.11
N LEU A 83 -7.90 -10.40 9.22
CA LEU A 83 -6.83 -9.56 8.68
C LEU A 83 -5.84 -9.25 9.79
N VAL A 84 -4.57 -9.63 9.63
CA VAL A 84 -3.50 -9.30 10.57
C VAL A 84 -2.51 -8.37 9.88
N ILE A 85 -2.33 -7.18 10.45
CA ILE A 85 -1.45 -6.15 9.87
C ILE A 85 -0.46 -5.69 10.93
N ASP A 86 0.81 -5.85 10.64
CA ASP A 86 1.89 -5.33 11.46
C ASP A 86 2.36 -3.98 10.90
N GLN A 87 2.36 -2.97 11.76
CA GLN A 87 2.78 -1.61 11.49
C GLN A 87 2.26 -1.02 10.17
N PRO A 88 0.93 -0.88 9.99
CA PRO A 88 0.37 -0.29 8.77
C PRO A 88 0.93 1.12 8.48
N GLN A 89 1.41 1.84 9.50
CA GLN A 89 2.02 3.17 9.42
C GLN A 89 3.45 3.21 8.86
N GLU A 90 4.17 2.08 8.81
CA GLU A 90 5.58 2.11 8.45
C GLU A 90 5.71 2.49 6.95
N ASN A 91 6.44 3.58 6.67
CA ASN A 91 6.57 4.18 5.33
C ASN A 91 5.34 4.94 4.80
N LEU A 92 4.37 5.30 5.66
CA LEU A 92 3.24 6.17 5.32
C LEU A 92 3.58 7.64 5.61
N ASP A 93 3.65 8.50 4.59
CA ASP A 93 3.91 9.94 4.83
C ASP A 93 3.15 10.94 3.93
N PRO A 94 1.84 10.72 3.72
CA PRO A 94 0.91 11.86 3.70
C PRO A 94 -0.30 11.67 4.64
N LYS A 95 -0.71 12.72 5.35
CA LYS A 95 -1.96 12.76 6.15
C LYS A 95 -3.18 12.25 5.38
N SER A 96 -3.29 12.60 4.09
CA SER A 96 -4.41 12.19 3.23
C SER A 96 -4.56 10.68 3.11
N VAL A 97 -3.46 9.93 3.19
CA VAL A 97 -3.49 8.48 3.03
C VAL A 97 -3.97 7.80 4.32
N PHE A 98 -3.66 8.35 5.48
CA PHE A 98 -4.17 7.86 6.75
C PHE A 98 -5.70 7.98 6.84
N ASP A 99 -6.26 9.11 6.41
CA ASP A 99 -7.72 9.33 6.44
C ASP A 99 -8.48 8.32 5.57
N GLU A 100 -7.92 7.95 4.42
CA GLU A 100 -8.50 6.94 3.53
C GLU A 100 -8.37 5.54 4.13
N LEU A 101 -7.20 5.23 4.69
CA LEU A 101 -6.92 3.94 5.32
C LEU A 101 -7.82 3.67 6.54
N PHE A 102 -8.08 4.68 7.38
CA PHE A 102 -8.96 4.53 8.54
C PHE A 102 -10.36 4.11 8.12
N ARG A 103 -10.92 4.73 7.08
CA ARG A 103 -12.26 4.38 6.57
C ARG A 103 -12.32 2.94 6.12
N LEU A 104 -11.32 2.47 5.37
CA LEU A 104 -11.29 1.09 4.91
C LEU A 104 -11.15 0.08 6.05
N PHE A 105 -10.41 0.40 7.12
CA PHE A 105 -10.37 -0.47 8.30
C PHE A 105 -11.70 -0.52 9.05
N VAL A 106 -12.40 0.61 9.15
CA VAL A 106 -13.73 0.66 9.77
C VAL A 106 -14.75 -0.13 8.94
N GLU A 107 -14.69 -0.04 7.61
CA GLU A 107 -15.52 -0.84 6.71
C GLU A 107 -15.18 -2.32 6.80
N ALA A 108 -13.88 -2.67 6.77
CA ALA A 108 -13.41 -4.05 6.93
C ALA A 108 -13.86 -4.68 8.25
N LYS A 109 -13.71 -3.98 9.39
CA LYS A 109 -14.07 -4.54 10.70
C LYS A 109 -15.57 -4.85 10.83
N ALA A 110 -16.42 -4.28 9.98
CA ALA A 110 -17.86 -4.55 9.98
C ALA A 110 -18.22 -5.96 9.47
N HIS A 111 -17.33 -6.62 8.71
CA HIS A 111 -17.59 -7.93 8.12
C HIS A 111 -16.48 -8.97 8.35
N ARG A 112 -15.28 -8.57 8.80
CA ARG A 112 -14.16 -9.46 9.15
C ARG A 112 -13.41 -8.97 10.38
N GLN A 113 -12.73 -9.87 11.09
CA GLN A 113 -11.88 -9.46 12.21
C GLN A 113 -10.61 -8.76 11.69
N VAL A 114 -10.30 -7.58 12.22
CA VAL A 114 -9.07 -6.83 11.90
C VAL A 114 -8.19 -6.72 13.15
N ILE A 115 -6.96 -7.24 13.07
CA ILE A 115 -5.95 -7.20 14.12
C ILE A 115 -4.78 -6.36 13.63
N MET A 116 -4.54 -5.23 14.29
CA MET A 116 -3.46 -4.32 13.95
C MET A 116 -2.44 -4.25 15.08
N VAL A 117 -1.17 -4.41 14.74
CA VAL A 117 -0.04 -4.12 15.64
C VAL A 117 0.51 -2.76 15.26
N THR A 118 0.43 -1.78 16.15
CA THR A 118 0.85 -0.40 15.84
C THR A 118 1.44 0.29 17.06
N HIS A 119 2.34 1.24 16.79
CA HIS A 119 2.85 2.19 17.77
C HIS A 119 2.31 3.61 17.51
N ASN A 120 1.32 3.77 16.61
CA ASN A 120 0.78 5.07 16.23
C ASN A 120 -0.57 5.32 16.92
N ALA A 121 -0.61 6.33 17.81
CA ALA A 121 -1.81 6.77 18.52
C ALA A 121 -3.00 7.01 17.58
N ASN A 122 -2.74 7.63 16.44
CA ASN A 122 -3.79 8.01 15.51
C ASN A 122 -4.49 6.78 14.93
N LEU A 123 -3.79 5.67 14.73
CA LEU A 123 -4.42 4.43 14.28
C LEU A 123 -5.32 3.86 15.38
N VAL A 124 -4.83 3.76 16.62
CA VAL A 124 -5.60 3.22 17.74
C VAL A 124 -6.88 4.03 18.01
N ILE A 125 -6.79 5.36 17.96
CA ILE A 125 -7.90 6.26 18.28
C ILE A 125 -8.88 6.39 17.11
N ASN A 126 -8.40 6.55 15.87
CA ASN A 126 -9.27 6.85 14.73
C ASN A 126 -9.84 5.61 14.03
N THR A 127 -9.34 4.41 14.31
CA THR A 127 -9.90 3.16 13.74
C THR A 127 -11.04 2.56 14.56
N ASP A 128 -11.48 3.26 15.62
CA ASP A 128 -12.57 2.83 16.50
C ASP A 128 -12.32 1.39 17.03
N ALA A 129 -11.14 1.15 17.60
CA ALA A 129 -10.76 -0.20 18.02
C ALA A 129 -11.69 -0.74 19.13
N ASP A 130 -12.34 -1.88 18.86
CA ASP A 130 -13.25 -2.51 19.83
C ASP A 130 -12.52 -3.10 21.05
N GLN A 131 -11.26 -3.51 20.85
CA GLN A 131 -10.38 -3.99 21.91
C GLN A 131 -8.95 -3.54 21.65
N ILE A 132 -8.32 -3.05 22.71
CA ILE A 132 -6.92 -2.67 22.73
C ILE A 132 -6.18 -3.70 23.58
N ILE A 133 -5.04 -4.19 23.08
CA ILE A 133 -4.13 -5.09 23.80
C ILE A 133 -2.81 -4.37 23.95
N ILE A 134 -2.48 -4.01 25.18
CA ILE A 134 -1.25 -3.31 25.55
C ILE A 134 -0.23 -4.35 25.96
N ALA A 135 0.92 -4.36 25.29
CA ALA A 135 2.07 -5.17 25.67
C ALA A 135 3.05 -4.33 26.48
N GLU A 136 3.43 -4.81 27.67
CA GLU A 136 4.41 -4.19 28.54
C GLU A 136 5.61 -5.09 28.73
N SER A 137 6.81 -4.52 28.66
CA SER A 137 8.05 -5.24 28.96
C SER A 137 8.46 -4.96 30.41
N GLY A 138 8.53 -6.00 31.21
CA GLY A 138 8.99 -5.93 32.60
C GLY A 138 10.51 -5.75 32.72
N PRO A 139 11.05 -5.75 33.95
CA PRO A 139 12.47 -5.56 34.21
C PRO A 139 13.31 -6.62 33.50
N HIS A 140 14.46 -6.21 32.94
CA HIS A 140 15.38 -7.10 32.25
C HIS A 140 16.30 -7.82 33.26
N PRO A 141 16.08 -9.12 33.57
CA PRO A 141 16.92 -9.84 34.51
C PRO A 141 18.24 -10.23 33.83
N HIS A 142 19.32 -10.33 34.59
CA HIS A 142 20.58 -10.84 34.03
C HIS A 142 20.42 -12.28 33.53
N GLY A 143 20.69 -12.50 32.24
CA GLY A 143 20.68 -13.83 31.62
C GLY A 143 19.30 -14.34 31.18
N ALA A 144 18.26 -13.51 31.23
CA ALA A 144 16.92 -13.86 30.76
C ALA A 144 16.31 -12.74 29.93
N LEU A 145 15.35 -13.08 29.07
CA LEU A 145 14.51 -12.09 28.40
C LEU A 145 13.58 -11.42 29.42
N PRO A 146 13.22 -10.15 29.21
CA PRO A 146 12.28 -9.47 30.09
C PRO A 146 10.90 -10.14 29.94
N PRO A 147 10.16 -10.35 31.03
CA PRO A 147 8.80 -10.87 30.93
C PRO A 147 7.94 -9.87 30.17
N ILE A 148 7.06 -10.36 29.31
CA ILE A 148 6.07 -9.54 28.61
C ILE A 148 4.71 -9.80 29.25
N THR A 149 4.05 -8.73 29.68
CA THR A 149 2.70 -8.77 30.24
C THR A 149 1.72 -8.09 29.28
N TYR A 150 0.46 -8.54 29.31
CA TYR A 150 -0.57 -8.00 28.45
C TYR A 150 -1.77 -7.55 29.27
N THR A 151 -2.23 -6.34 29.00
CA THR A 151 -3.46 -5.78 29.54
C THR A 151 -4.39 -5.48 28.38
N SER A 152 -5.68 -5.83 28.51
CA SER A 152 -6.63 -5.60 27.43
C SER A 152 -7.93 -4.98 27.91
N GLY A 153 -8.56 -4.20 27.02
CA GLY A 153 -9.88 -3.60 27.23
C GLY A 153 -10.20 -2.60 26.11
N GLY A 154 -11.42 -2.09 26.09
CA GLY A 154 -11.81 -1.05 25.14
C GLY A 154 -11.39 0.35 25.57
N LEU A 155 -11.46 1.32 24.66
CA LEU A 155 -11.07 2.71 24.88
C LEU A 155 -12.00 3.45 25.88
N GLU A 156 -13.19 2.91 26.11
CA GLU A 156 -14.13 3.37 27.14
C GLU A 156 -13.57 3.17 28.56
N SER A 157 -12.71 2.16 28.76
CA SER A 157 -12.06 1.88 30.03
C SER A 157 -11.03 2.96 30.37
N ALA A 158 -11.24 3.64 31.51
CA ALA A 158 -10.34 4.71 31.95
C ALA A 158 -8.86 4.25 32.10
N PRO A 159 -8.58 3.08 32.71
CA PRO A 159 -7.21 2.55 32.76
C PRO A 159 -6.58 2.30 31.39
N ILE A 160 -7.34 1.81 30.41
CA ILE A 160 -6.83 1.56 29.05
C ILE A 160 -6.55 2.88 28.35
N ARG A 161 -7.49 3.83 28.43
CA ARG A 161 -7.32 5.15 27.81
C ARG A 161 -6.11 5.90 28.38
N GLU A 162 -5.90 5.86 29.68
CA GLU A 162 -4.73 6.45 30.33
C GLU A 162 -3.43 5.79 29.85
N ALA A 163 -3.37 4.46 29.81
CA ALA A 163 -2.21 3.73 29.32
C ALA A 163 -1.92 4.03 27.83
N VAL A 164 -2.96 4.08 26.98
CA VAL A 164 -2.85 4.42 25.55
C VAL A 164 -2.29 5.83 25.35
N CYS A 165 -2.80 6.83 26.08
CA CYS A 165 -2.28 8.20 26.04
C CYS A 165 -0.80 8.24 26.46
N ASN A 166 -0.45 7.60 27.58
CA ASN A 166 0.93 7.58 28.09
C ASN A 166 1.92 6.93 27.12
N ILE A 167 1.53 5.82 26.49
CA ILE A 167 2.40 5.06 25.56
C ILE A 167 2.58 5.80 24.24
N LEU A 168 1.51 6.38 23.70
CA LEU A 168 1.47 6.83 22.31
C LEU A 168 1.72 8.33 22.10
N GLU A 169 1.57 9.16 23.14
CA GLU A 169 1.98 10.59 23.10
C GLU A 169 3.41 10.80 23.61
N GLY A 170 4.08 9.73 24.08
CA GLY A 170 5.39 9.82 24.73
C GLY A 170 5.34 10.41 26.14
N GLY A 171 4.14 10.59 26.68
CA GLY A 171 3.91 11.27 27.95
C GLY A 171 4.31 12.76 27.94
N GLU A 172 3.87 13.48 28.95
CA GLU A 172 4.32 14.85 29.27
C GLU A 172 5.86 14.94 29.27
N ASP A 173 6.54 13.87 29.68
CA ASP A 173 7.99 13.77 29.79
C ASP A 173 8.73 13.84 28.43
N ALA A 174 8.23 13.20 27.36
CA ALA A 174 8.87 13.32 26.05
C ALA A 174 8.73 14.75 25.47
N PHE A 175 7.62 15.42 25.76
CA PHE A 175 7.41 16.81 25.36
C PHE A 175 8.29 17.75 26.18
N GLN A 176 8.42 17.53 27.49
CA GLN A 176 9.30 18.29 28.36
C GLN A 176 10.78 18.10 28.01
N GLU A 177 11.23 16.89 27.70
CA GLU A 177 12.60 16.63 27.22
C GLU A 177 12.85 17.29 25.86
N ARG A 178 11.86 17.28 24.95
CA ARG A 178 11.95 17.98 23.66
C ARG A 178 11.95 19.50 23.82
N ALA A 179 11.14 20.05 24.72
CA ALA A 179 11.10 21.47 25.05
C ALA A 179 12.39 21.93 25.75
N ARG A 180 12.95 21.11 26.66
CA ARG A 180 14.26 21.33 27.29
C ARG A 180 15.38 21.34 26.26
N ARG A 181 15.38 20.39 25.32
CA ARG A 181 16.34 20.37 24.17
C ARG A 181 16.22 21.60 23.28
N LEU A 182 15.00 22.06 23.02
CA LEU A 182 14.71 23.22 22.16
C LEU A 182 14.75 24.56 22.90
N ARG A 183 14.97 24.57 24.22
CA ARG A 183 14.93 25.76 25.11
C ARG A 183 13.62 26.55 25.02
N VAL A 184 12.51 25.87 24.78
CA VAL A 184 11.18 26.49 24.75
C VAL A 184 10.58 26.43 26.15
N ARG A 185 10.09 27.56 26.67
CA ARG A 185 9.34 27.61 27.94
C ARG A 185 7.89 27.21 27.67
N LEU A 186 7.41 26.20 28.39
CA LEU A 186 6.00 25.81 28.39
C LEU A 186 5.27 26.66 29.44
N GLU A 187 4.23 27.37 29.03
CA GLU A 187 3.29 28.03 29.95
C GLU A 187 2.25 27.00 30.42
N ARG A 188 1.96 27.03 31.73
CA ARG A 188 1.07 26.10 32.42
C ARG A 188 -0.39 26.30 32.05
#